data_AF-A0A3R9W5J6-F1
#
_entry.id   AF-A0A3R9W5J6-F1
#
_cell.length_a   1.000
_cell.length_b   1.000
_cell.length_c   1.000
_cell.angle_alpha   90.00
_cell.angle_beta   90.00
_cell.angle_gamma   90.00
#
_symmetry.space_group_name_H-M   'P 1'
#
loop_
_entity.id
_entity.type
_entity.pdbx_description
1 polymer ?
#
loop_
_entity_poly.entity_id
_entity_poly.type
_entity_poly.pdbx_seq_one_letter_code
_entity_poly.pdbx_strand_id
1 'polypeptide(L)'
;MSDRDPLEGIPAELLDWHKGALEGDAAVCAAPQPGRDGFPCIHNRAYHDRHRDVLGRTWPFFPDEPLTVAHRAPVADGMVTVETADHGPVVLPEPSWCTGHKATEAYREDIEHQSVEQAAAIPTLCHGAADVLAVQLVQRPFSPSAPQVHAVLNASEDLHALNSAGLDVAAGVLVEHAATLRHLARQLAALEVQR
;
A
#
# COMPACT_ATOMS: atom_id res chain seq x y z
N MET A 1 19.16 12.05 0.07
CA MET A 1 17.82 12.66 0.03
C MET A 1 17.12 12.13 -1.20
N SER A 2 15.98 11.44 -1.07
CA SER A 2 15.08 11.41 -2.23
C SER A 2 14.41 12.77 -2.22
N ASP A 3 15.06 13.76 -2.85
CA ASP A 3 14.63 15.15 -3.00
C ASP A 3 13.35 15.33 -3.81
N ARG A 4 12.59 14.25 -4.01
CA ARG A 4 11.27 14.36 -4.62
C ARG A 4 10.38 15.09 -3.64
N ASP A 5 10.11 16.35 -3.98
CA ASP A 5 9.05 17.14 -3.39
C ASP A 5 7.80 16.24 -3.35
N PRO A 6 7.15 16.03 -2.18
CA PRO A 6 5.91 15.27 -2.12
C PRO A 6 4.79 15.87 -2.99
N LEU A 7 4.98 17.08 -3.51
CA LEU A 7 4.12 17.77 -4.46
C LEU A 7 4.59 17.65 -5.92
N GLU A 8 5.68 16.93 -6.20
CA GLU A 8 6.22 16.76 -7.55
C GLU A 8 5.22 16.03 -8.45
N GLY A 9 4.84 16.67 -9.57
CA GLY A 9 3.87 16.14 -10.53
C GLY A 9 2.41 16.46 -10.22
N ILE A 10 2.12 17.19 -9.13
CA ILE A 10 0.78 17.65 -8.79
C ILE A 10 0.40 18.87 -9.66
N PRO A 11 -0.77 18.86 -10.34
CA PRO A 11 -1.28 20.02 -11.07
C PRO A 11 -1.38 21.28 -10.19
N ALA A 12 -1.12 22.45 -10.76
CA ALA A 12 -0.99 23.70 -10.01
C ALA A 12 -2.27 24.04 -9.22
N GLU A 13 -3.43 23.74 -9.79
CA GLU A 13 -4.75 23.92 -9.20
C GLU A 13 -5.02 23.02 -7.98
N LEU A 14 -4.18 22.01 -7.75
CA LEU A 14 -4.27 21.07 -6.63
C LEU A 14 -3.15 21.27 -5.58
N LEU A 15 -2.21 22.19 -5.80
CA LEU A 15 -1.03 22.34 -4.92
C LEU A 15 -1.39 22.87 -3.53
N ASP A 16 -2.24 23.88 -3.43
CA ASP A 16 -2.65 24.46 -2.14
C ASP A 16 -3.42 23.44 -1.29
N TRP A 17 -4.13 22.53 -1.95
CA TRP A 17 -4.80 21.39 -1.33
C TRP A 17 -3.77 20.36 -0.80
N HIS A 18 -2.81 19.92 -1.59
CA HIS A 18 -1.81 18.97 -1.08
C HIS A 18 -0.91 19.57 0.02
N LYS A 19 -0.66 20.89 -0.01
CA LYS A 19 0.10 21.61 1.04
C LYS A 19 -0.63 21.63 2.37
N GLY A 20 -1.92 22.01 2.40
CA GLY A 20 -2.67 22.04 3.65
C GLY A 20 -2.78 20.65 4.31
N ALA A 21 -2.83 19.60 3.49
CA ALA A 21 -2.78 18.22 3.98
C ALA A 21 -1.42 17.92 4.66
N LEU A 22 -0.30 18.27 4.02
CA LEU A 22 1.06 18.14 4.59
C LEU A 22 1.28 19.00 5.84
N GLU A 23 0.56 20.12 5.98
CA GLU A 23 0.63 21.02 7.12
C GLU A 23 -0.26 20.58 8.31
N GLY A 24 -0.96 19.44 8.17
CA GLY A 24 -1.79 18.88 9.23
C GLY A 24 -3.16 19.52 9.36
N ASP A 25 -3.64 20.23 8.33
CA ASP A 25 -4.98 20.81 8.32
C ASP A 25 -6.04 19.74 7.99
N ALA A 26 -6.85 19.39 9.00
CA ALA A 26 -7.92 18.41 8.90
C ALA A 26 -8.97 18.76 7.81
N ALA A 27 -9.08 20.03 7.40
CA ALA A 27 -10.00 20.46 6.35
C ALA A 27 -9.54 20.07 4.93
N VAL A 28 -8.29 19.63 4.77
CA VAL A 28 -7.63 19.52 3.47
C VAL A 28 -7.46 18.07 3.00
N CYS A 29 -7.94 17.08 3.76
CA CYS A 29 -8.07 15.69 3.31
C CYS A 29 -9.30 15.44 2.39
N ALA A 30 -9.87 16.48 1.77
CA ALA A 30 -11.13 16.38 1.02
C ALA A 30 -10.96 16.57 -0.50
N ALA A 31 -10.70 15.48 -1.22
CA ALA A 31 -10.87 15.45 -2.68
C ALA A 31 -12.38 15.59 -3.04
N PRO A 32 -12.72 16.10 -4.24
CA PRO A 32 -14.09 16.05 -4.75
C PRO A 32 -14.54 14.60 -4.99
N GLN A 33 -15.77 14.27 -4.59
CA GLN A 33 -16.37 12.95 -4.84
C GLN A 33 -16.62 12.74 -6.34
N PRO A 34 -16.26 11.59 -6.92
CA PRO A 34 -16.66 11.28 -8.29
C PRO A 34 -18.19 11.23 -8.39
N GLY A 35 -18.80 12.21 -9.08
CA GLY A 35 -20.23 12.25 -9.38
C GLY A 35 -21.10 13.28 -8.62
N ARG A 36 -20.53 14.16 -7.78
CA ARG A 36 -21.25 15.30 -7.17
C ARG A 36 -20.37 16.55 -7.01
N ASP A 37 -20.56 17.54 -7.90
CA ASP A 37 -19.87 18.83 -7.80
C ASP A 37 -20.29 19.60 -6.53
N GLY A 38 -19.31 20.13 -5.79
CA GLY A 38 -19.52 21.16 -4.76
C GLY A 38 -19.77 20.69 -3.31
N PHE A 39 -19.65 19.40 -2.98
CA PHE A 39 -19.77 18.92 -1.59
C PHE A 39 -18.42 18.44 -1.03
N PRO A 40 -17.92 19.00 0.09
CA PRO A 40 -16.72 18.50 0.74
C PRO A 40 -17.00 17.17 1.47
N CYS A 41 -16.08 16.21 1.37
CA CYS A 41 -16.05 15.02 2.23
C CYS A 41 -15.73 15.45 3.67
N ILE A 42 -16.74 15.94 4.38
CA ILE A 42 -16.67 16.11 5.83
C ILE A 42 -17.01 14.74 6.41
N HIS A 43 -15.99 14.04 6.88
CA HIS A 43 -16.07 12.74 7.55
C HIS A 43 -16.65 11.60 6.71
N ASN A 44 -15.89 11.09 5.75
CA ASN A 44 -16.18 9.74 5.29
C ASN A 44 -15.65 8.73 6.32
N ARG A 45 -16.54 8.28 7.21
CA ARG A 45 -16.32 7.14 8.13
C ARG A 45 -16.21 5.80 7.41
N ALA A 46 -16.37 5.77 6.08
CA ALA A 46 -16.27 4.55 5.28
C ALA A 46 -14.99 4.54 4.43
N TYR A 47 -14.35 3.37 4.42
CA TYR A 47 -13.25 2.98 3.54
C TYR A 47 -13.51 3.38 2.07
N HIS A 48 -12.53 4.03 1.43
CA HIS A 48 -12.54 4.28 -0.02
C HIS A 48 -11.15 3.97 -0.58
N ASP A 49 -11.09 3.17 -1.63
CA ASP A 49 -9.90 2.73 -2.38
C ASP A 49 -8.99 3.86 -2.92
N ARG A 50 -9.45 5.12 -2.86
CA ARG A 50 -8.74 6.33 -3.30
C ARG A 50 -8.14 7.16 -2.16
N HIS A 51 -8.35 6.77 -0.89
CA HIS A 51 -7.74 7.40 0.28
C HIS A 51 -6.45 6.65 0.68
N ARG A 52 -5.48 6.62 -0.22
CA ARG A 52 -4.12 6.18 0.12
C ARG A 52 -3.43 7.34 0.85
N ASP A 53 -2.78 7.08 1.99
CA ASP A 53 -1.90 8.06 2.62
C ASP A 53 -0.76 8.44 1.66
N VAL A 54 0.07 9.42 2.04
CA VAL A 54 1.26 9.83 1.26
C VAL A 54 2.24 8.68 0.97
N LEU A 55 2.09 7.52 1.62
CA LEU A 55 2.87 6.30 1.40
C LEU A 55 2.08 5.18 0.72
N GLY A 56 0.85 5.44 0.23
CA GLY A 56 0.05 4.44 -0.47
C GLY A 56 -0.90 3.61 0.41
N ARG A 57 -1.02 3.88 1.71
CA ARG A 57 -1.67 3.00 2.70
C ARG A 57 -3.02 3.52 3.18
N THR A 58 -3.97 2.61 3.40
CA THR A 58 -5.28 2.92 4.00
C THR A 58 -5.38 2.19 5.33
N TRP A 59 -5.40 2.90 6.46
CA TRP A 59 -5.51 2.28 7.79
C TRP A 59 -6.95 2.43 8.32
N PRO A 60 -7.73 1.33 8.46
CA PRO A 60 -9.16 1.38 8.78
C PRO A 60 -9.50 1.46 10.28
N PHE A 61 -8.52 1.65 11.17
CA PHE A 61 -8.69 1.23 12.57
C PHE A 61 -9.32 2.25 13.53
N PHE A 62 -9.45 3.53 13.16
CA PHE A 62 -9.98 4.56 14.06
C PHE A 62 -10.98 5.49 13.34
N PRO A 63 -12.26 5.08 13.22
CA PRO A 63 -13.30 5.85 12.52
C PRO A 63 -13.68 7.18 13.19
N ASP A 64 -13.18 7.43 14.40
CA ASP A 64 -13.44 8.62 15.20
C ASP A 64 -12.25 9.59 15.28
N GLU A 65 -11.09 9.24 14.70
CA GLU A 65 -9.92 10.12 14.67
C GLU A 65 -9.83 10.87 13.33
N PRO A 66 -9.54 12.18 13.32
CA PRO A 66 -9.28 12.90 12.09
C PRO A 66 -8.06 12.32 11.37
N LEU A 67 -8.19 12.01 10.08
CA LEU A 67 -7.08 11.53 9.25
C LEU A 67 -6.08 12.68 9.07
N THR A 68 -4.89 12.54 9.65
CA THR A 68 -3.76 13.45 9.42
C THR A 68 -2.82 12.87 8.37
N VAL A 69 -2.21 13.72 7.54
CA VAL A 69 -1.13 13.28 6.65
C VAL A 69 0.08 12.89 7.50
N ALA A 70 0.52 11.64 7.38
CA ALA A 70 1.72 11.19 8.07
C ALA A 70 2.96 11.82 7.40
N HIS A 71 3.80 12.52 8.16
CA HIS A 71 5.09 12.95 7.65
C HIS A 71 5.96 11.73 7.36
N ARG A 72 6.62 11.72 6.19
CA ARG A 72 7.61 10.70 5.86
C ARG A 72 8.91 10.99 6.61
N ALA A 73 9.51 9.96 7.21
CA ALA A 73 10.82 10.10 7.83
C ALA A 73 11.86 10.46 6.76
N PRO A 74 12.70 11.49 6.97
CA PRO A 74 13.74 11.85 6.01
C PRO A 74 14.83 10.78 5.98
N VAL A 75 15.37 10.54 4.78
CA VAL A 75 16.50 9.61 4.55
C VAL A 75 17.74 10.41 4.18
N ALA A 76 18.76 10.35 5.04
CA ALA A 76 20.06 10.99 4.87
C ALA A 76 21.16 9.93 4.86
N ASP A 77 22.00 9.94 3.81
CA ASP A 77 23.11 8.99 3.65
C ASP A 77 22.73 7.50 3.78
N GLY A 78 21.51 7.16 3.33
CA GLY A 78 20.97 5.79 3.41
C GLY A 78 20.48 5.38 4.80
N MET A 79 20.35 6.33 5.73
CA MET A 79 19.82 6.12 7.08
C MET A 79 18.50 6.89 7.24
N VAL A 80 17.56 6.29 7.97
CA VAL A 80 16.28 6.90 8.37
C VAL A 80 16.25 7.04 9.89
N THR A 81 15.64 8.12 10.38
CA THR A 81 15.35 8.31 11.80
C THR A 81 13.85 8.26 12.01
N VAL A 82 13.39 7.35 12.87
CA VAL A 82 12.00 7.18 13.25
C VAL A 82 11.86 7.48 14.73
N GLU A 83 11.00 8.41 15.09
CA GLU A 83 10.70 8.73 16.48
C GLU A 83 9.78 7.65 17.06
N THR A 84 10.15 7.04 18.20
CA THR A 84 9.29 6.07 18.89
C THR A 84 8.95 6.51 20.32
N ALA A 85 7.75 6.16 20.78
CA ALA A 85 7.31 6.51 22.13
C ALA A 85 8.04 5.69 23.22
N ASP A 86 8.43 4.45 22.90
CA ASP A 86 9.02 3.49 23.83
C ASP A 86 10.55 3.52 23.89
N HIS A 87 11.22 4.03 22.84
CA HIS A 87 12.66 3.94 22.67
C HIS A 87 13.34 5.25 22.28
N GLY A 88 12.55 6.31 22.05
CA GLY A 88 13.05 7.58 21.52
C GLY A 88 13.39 7.48 20.02
N PRO A 89 14.25 8.38 19.50
CA PRO A 89 14.67 8.34 18.11
C PRO A 89 15.46 7.06 17.79
N VAL A 90 15.03 6.34 16.76
CA VAL A 90 15.70 5.13 16.25
C VAL A 90 16.29 5.43 14.88
N VAL A 91 17.61 5.28 14.77
CA VAL A 91 18.33 5.44 13.49
C VAL A 91 18.68 4.08 12.91
N LEU A 92 18.25 3.82 11.68
CA LEU A 92 18.46 2.53 11.00
C LEU A 92 18.75 2.70 9.50
N PRO A 93 19.43 1.75 8.86
CA PRO A 93 19.61 1.76 7.41
C PRO A 93 18.27 1.67 6.70
N GLU A 94 18.09 2.50 5.67
CA GLU A 94 16.94 2.44 4.78
C GLU A 94 17.27 1.60 3.55
N PRO A 95 16.69 0.40 3.38
CA PRO A 95 16.91 -0.42 2.20
C PRO A 95 16.46 0.31 0.93
N SER A 96 17.20 0.12 -0.16
CA SER A 96 16.91 0.79 -1.44
C SER A 96 15.56 0.39 -2.07
N TRP A 97 14.97 -0.72 -1.63
CA TRP A 97 13.65 -1.19 -2.05
C TRP A 97 12.51 -0.64 -1.18
N CYS A 98 12.83 0.02 -0.06
CA CYS A 98 11.82 0.52 0.86
C CYS A 98 11.12 1.77 0.29
N THR A 99 9.79 1.84 0.45
CA THR A 99 8.98 2.98 0.06
C THR A 99 9.00 4.11 1.10
N GLY A 100 9.60 3.89 2.27
CA GLY A 100 9.77 4.88 3.34
C GLY A 100 8.97 4.56 4.60
N HIS A 101 9.23 5.33 5.64
CA HIS A 101 8.56 5.23 6.95
C HIS A 101 7.72 6.45 7.25
N LYS A 102 6.79 6.29 8.19
CA LYS A 102 6.29 7.42 8.95
C LYS A 102 7.42 7.99 9.80
N ALA A 103 7.42 9.29 10.05
CA ALA A 103 8.37 9.95 10.94
C ALA A 103 8.24 9.47 12.39
N THR A 104 7.09 8.92 12.75
CA THR A 104 6.76 8.48 14.11
C THR A 104 6.13 7.09 14.10
N GLU A 105 6.50 6.26 15.06
CA GLU A 105 5.83 5.00 15.40
C GLU A 105 5.61 4.90 16.91
N ALA A 106 4.64 4.09 17.35
CA ALA A 106 4.39 3.92 18.79
C ALA A 106 5.52 3.10 19.45
N TYR A 107 5.89 1.98 18.82
CA TYR A 107 6.87 1.04 19.35
C TYR A 107 8.00 0.80 18.36
N ARG A 108 9.23 0.60 18.86
CA ARG A 108 10.38 0.28 18.01
C ARG A 108 10.18 -1.01 17.21
N GLU A 109 9.48 -1.99 17.77
CA GLU A 109 9.21 -3.27 17.10
C GLU A 109 8.24 -3.17 15.90
N ASP A 110 7.49 -2.06 15.81
CA ASP A 110 6.56 -1.79 14.71
C ASP A 110 7.25 -1.11 13.51
N ILE A 111 8.52 -0.71 13.63
CA ILE A 111 9.28 -0.16 12.50
C ILE A 111 9.39 -1.22 11.41
N GLU A 112 8.78 -0.95 10.26
CA GLU A 112 8.63 -1.87 9.16
C GLU A 112 9.06 -1.21 7.84
N HIS A 113 10.01 -1.83 7.15
CA HIS A 113 10.29 -1.54 5.75
C HIS A 113 9.32 -2.32 4.87
N GLN A 114 8.67 -1.62 3.94
CA GLN A 114 7.83 -2.22 2.91
C GLN A 114 8.34 -1.83 1.52
N SER A 115 8.29 -2.75 0.55
CA SER A 115 8.46 -2.39 -0.86
C SER A 115 7.16 -1.88 -1.46
N VAL A 116 7.23 -1.43 -2.72
CA VAL A 116 6.02 -1.22 -3.52
C VAL A 116 5.26 -2.54 -3.63
N GLU A 117 3.95 -2.48 -3.39
CA GLU A 117 3.04 -3.60 -3.60
C GLU A 117 2.80 -3.85 -5.09
N GLN A 118 3.00 -5.10 -5.50
CA GLN A 118 2.74 -5.57 -6.86
C GLN A 118 1.40 -6.31 -6.87
N ALA A 119 0.36 -5.64 -7.36
CA ALA A 119 -0.97 -6.21 -7.51
C ALA A 119 -1.17 -6.85 -8.90
N ALA A 120 -1.78 -8.03 -8.92
CA ALA A 120 -2.32 -8.67 -10.10
C ALA A 120 -3.84 -8.51 -10.10
N ALA A 121 -4.39 -8.03 -11.23
CA ALA A 121 -5.82 -7.86 -11.41
C ALA A 121 -6.34 -8.64 -12.63
N ILE A 122 -7.57 -9.14 -12.54
CA ILE A 122 -8.26 -9.83 -13.63
C ILE A 122 -9.44 -8.97 -14.09
N PRO A 123 -9.61 -8.73 -15.41
CA PRO A 123 -10.79 -8.04 -15.91
C PRO A 123 -12.05 -8.89 -15.70
N THR A 124 -13.09 -8.29 -15.10
CA THR A 124 -14.40 -8.89 -14.93
C THR A 124 -15.43 -8.18 -15.79
N LEU A 125 -16.41 -8.93 -16.32
CA LEU A 125 -17.46 -8.38 -17.17
C LEU A 125 -18.46 -7.51 -16.39
N CYS A 126 -18.60 -7.73 -15.08
CA CYS A 126 -19.62 -7.10 -14.26
C CYS A 126 -19.13 -5.86 -13.49
N HIS A 127 -17.84 -5.79 -13.11
CA HIS A 127 -17.36 -4.73 -12.21
C HIS A 127 -15.96 -4.20 -12.58
N GLY A 128 -15.46 -4.45 -13.79
CA GLY A 128 -14.12 -4.00 -14.21
C GLY A 128 -13.00 -4.89 -13.67
N ALA A 129 -11.78 -4.35 -13.56
CA ALA A 129 -10.64 -5.12 -13.05
C ALA A 129 -10.79 -5.39 -11.54
N ALA A 130 -10.66 -6.65 -11.13
CA ALA A 130 -10.67 -7.06 -9.74
C ALA A 130 -9.26 -7.52 -9.33
N ASP A 131 -8.74 -6.99 -8.24
CA ASP A 131 -7.49 -7.44 -7.65
C ASP A 131 -7.65 -8.88 -7.15
N VAL A 132 -6.71 -9.74 -7.50
CA VAL A 132 -6.75 -11.17 -7.15
C VAL A 132 -5.59 -11.61 -6.28
N LEU A 133 -4.47 -10.89 -6.34
CA LEU A 133 -3.26 -11.22 -5.61
C LEU A 133 -2.40 -9.96 -5.47
N ALA A 134 -1.81 -9.75 -4.31
CA ALA A 134 -0.83 -8.70 -4.11
C ALA A 134 0.41 -9.25 -3.40
N VAL A 135 1.59 -8.78 -3.78
CA VAL A 135 2.85 -9.18 -3.16
C VAL A 135 3.78 -8.00 -2.93
N GLN A 136 4.43 -7.96 -1.78
CA GLN A 136 5.46 -6.97 -1.45
C GLN A 136 6.55 -7.59 -0.57
N LEU A 137 7.73 -6.97 -0.54
CA LEU A 137 8.76 -7.29 0.43
C LEU A 137 8.51 -6.52 1.72
N VAL A 138 8.71 -7.19 2.85
CA VAL A 138 8.56 -6.65 4.19
C VAL A 138 9.78 -7.03 5.03
N GLN A 139 10.20 -6.11 5.89
CA GLN A 139 11.17 -6.37 6.95
C GLN A 139 10.79 -5.59 8.20
N ARG A 140 10.80 -6.24 9.37
CA ARG A 140 10.64 -5.60 10.67
C ARG A 140 11.90 -5.75 11.49
N PRO A 141 12.92 -4.89 11.34
CA PRO A 141 14.27 -5.12 11.87
C PRO A 141 14.32 -5.40 13.38
N PHE A 142 13.36 -4.87 14.13
CA PHE A 142 13.27 -5.01 15.58
C PHE A 142 12.19 -6.00 16.05
N SER A 143 11.51 -6.69 15.13
CA SER A 143 10.54 -7.72 15.49
C SER A 143 11.25 -8.89 16.19
N PRO A 144 10.73 -9.35 17.35
CA PRO A 144 11.32 -10.47 18.08
C PRO A 144 11.13 -11.83 17.37
N SER A 145 10.17 -11.92 16.44
CA SER A 145 9.78 -13.18 15.81
C SER A 145 10.19 -13.28 14.34
N ALA A 146 10.25 -12.17 13.60
CA ALA A 146 10.54 -12.19 12.17
C ALA A 146 11.33 -10.94 11.70
N PRO A 147 12.60 -10.78 12.13
CA PRO A 147 13.42 -9.64 11.75
C PRO A 147 13.95 -9.67 10.30
N GLN A 148 13.90 -10.84 9.65
CA GLN A 148 14.37 -11.05 8.30
C GLN A 148 13.44 -10.45 7.23
N VAL A 149 14.03 -10.11 6.09
CA VAL A 149 13.29 -9.76 4.88
C VAL A 149 12.49 -10.98 4.41
N HIS A 150 11.22 -10.79 4.09
CA HIS A 150 10.34 -11.81 3.53
C HIS A 150 9.35 -11.16 2.55
N ALA A 151 8.72 -11.96 1.71
CA ALA A 151 7.58 -11.51 0.91
C ALA A 151 6.30 -11.68 1.73
N VAL A 152 5.39 -10.72 1.64
CA VAL A 152 4.01 -10.87 2.11
C VAL A 152 3.13 -11.01 0.88
N LEU A 153 2.44 -12.14 0.80
CA LEU A 153 1.46 -12.45 -0.24
C LEU A 153 0.05 -12.28 0.34
N ASN A 154 -0.75 -11.39 -0.23
CA ASN A 154 -2.17 -11.28 0.07
C ASN A 154 -2.96 -12.24 -0.81
N ALA A 155 -3.50 -13.29 -0.22
CA ALA A 155 -4.32 -14.30 -0.90
C ALA A 155 -5.53 -14.65 -0.05
N SER A 156 -6.73 -14.62 -0.66
CA SER A 156 -7.99 -14.99 0.02
C SER A 156 -8.29 -14.18 1.29
N GLU A 157 -7.99 -12.87 1.27
CA GLU A 157 -8.15 -11.95 2.41
C GLU A 157 -7.15 -12.17 3.57
N ASP A 158 -6.22 -13.12 3.43
CA ASP A 158 -5.16 -13.42 4.40
C ASP A 158 -3.78 -12.96 3.91
N LEU A 159 -2.90 -12.65 4.87
CA LEU A 159 -1.50 -12.31 4.62
C LEU A 159 -0.59 -13.51 4.92
N HIS A 160 0.21 -13.91 3.94
CA HIS A 160 1.13 -15.02 4.06
C HIS A 160 2.58 -14.58 3.89
N ALA A 161 3.39 -14.80 4.92
CA ALA A 161 4.84 -14.56 4.87
C ALA A 161 5.55 -15.71 4.14
N LEU A 162 6.31 -15.39 3.10
CA LEU A 162 7.06 -16.33 2.28
C LEU A 162 8.54 -15.92 2.23
N ASN A 163 9.44 -16.89 2.36
CA ASN A 163 10.83 -16.69 1.96
C ASN A 163 10.96 -16.81 0.42
N SER A 164 12.17 -16.65 -0.11
CA SER A 164 12.42 -16.73 -1.56
C SER A 164 11.97 -18.05 -2.18
N ALA A 165 12.30 -19.18 -1.56
CA ALA A 165 11.91 -20.50 -2.05
C ALA A 165 10.39 -20.70 -2.03
N GLY A 166 9.71 -20.23 -0.99
CA GLY A 166 8.24 -20.28 -0.90
C GLY A 166 7.57 -19.41 -1.96
N LEU A 167 8.14 -18.24 -2.26
CA LEU A 167 7.65 -17.36 -3.31
C LEU A 167 7.82 -17.99 -4.71
N ASP A 168 8.96 -18.65 -4.97
CA ASP A 168 9.17 -19.38 -6.23
C ASP A 168 8.18 -20.54 -6.39
N VAL A 169 7.91 -21.29 -5.32
CA VAL A 169 6.89 -22.35 -5.32
C VAL A 169 5.50 -21.78 -5.60
N ALA A 170 5.12 -20.69 -4.93
CA ALA A 170 3.84 -20.02 -5.16
C ALA A 170 3.70 -19.56 -6.61
N ALA A 171 4.75 -18.98 -7.20
CA ALA A 171 4.77 -18.58 -8.60
C ALA A 171 4.57 -19.78 -9.53
N GLY A 172 5.21 -20.92 -9.25
CA GLY A 172 5.02 -22.17 -10.01
C GLY A 172 3.55 -22.62 -10.03
N VAL A 173 2.89 -22.64 -8.86
CA VAL A 173 1.47 -23.00 -8.74
C VAL A 173 0.57 -22.07 -9.56
N LEU A 174 0.85 -20.76 -9.56
CA LEU A 174 0.08 -19.79 -10.34
C LEU A 174 0.25 -20.00 -11.85
N VAL A 175 1.45 -20.37 -12.31
CA VAL A 175 1.70 -20.69 -13.72
C VAL A 175 0.94 -21.94 -14.15
N GLU A 176 0.94 -22.98 -13.33
CA GLU A 176 0.15 -24.19 -13.57
C GLU A 176 -1.34 -23.90 -13.61
N HIS A 177 -1.83 -23.08 -12.68
CA HIS A 177 -3.24 -22.67 -12.68
C HIS A 177 -3.62 -21.85 -13.90
N ALA A 178 -2.74 -20.97 -14.38
CA ALA A 178 -2.95 -20.24 -15.63
C ALA A 178 -3.09 -21.19 -16.85
N ALA A 179 -2.37 -22.32 -16.87
CA ALA A 179 -2.55 -23.34 -17.90
C ALA A 179 -3.95 -24.00 -17.81
N THR A 180 -4.42 -24.29 -16.59
CA THR A 180 -5.77 -24.79 -16.34
C THR A 180 -6.84 -23.81 -16.83
N LEU A 181 -6.72 -22.52 -16.53
CA LEU A 181 -7.66 -21.49 -17.01
C LEU A 181 -7.72 -21.43 -18.55
N ARG A 182 -6.56 -21.52 -19.23
CA ARG A 182 -6.52 -21.56 -20.70
C ARG A 182 -7.18 -22.82 -21.27
N HIS A 183 -7.06 -23.96 -20.58
CA HIS A 183 -7.74 -25.18 -20.98
C HIS A 183 -9.27 -25.02 -20.87
N LEU A 184 -9.75 -24.52 -19.72
CA LEU A 184 -11.16 -24.25 -19.49
C LEU A 184 -11.73 -23.23 -20.50
N ALA A 185 -10.97 -22.19 -20.83
CA ALA A 185 -11.38 -21.21 -21.83
C ALA A 185 -11.63 -21.85 -23.22
N ARG A 186 -10.79 -22.81 -23.63
CA ARG A 186 -11.00 -23.54 -24.90
C ARG A 186 -12.22 -24.46 -24.84
N GLN A 187 -12.44 -25.11 -23.69
CA GLN A 187 -13.64 -25.92 -23.50
C GLN A 187 -14.91 -25.05 -23.54
N LEU A 188 -14.89 -23.90 -22.86
CA LEU A 188 -15.99 -22.94 -22.88
C LEU A 188 -16.30 -22.48 -24.31
N ALA A 189 -15.28 -22.07 -25.08
CA ALA A 189 -15.45 -21.66 -26.47
C ALA A 189 -16.10 -22.74 -27.35
N ALA A 190 -15.77 -24.02 -27.12
CA ALA A 190 -16.39 -25.14 -27.85
C ALA A 190 -17.87 -25.35 -27.49
N LEU A 191 -18.26 -25.04 -26.24
CA LEU A 191 -19.65 -25.14 -25.77
C LEU A 191 -20.50 -23.95 -26.24
N GLU A 192 -19.92 -22.76 -26.35
CA GLU A 192 -20.62 -21.55 -26.81
C GLU A 192 -21.15 -21.69 -28.25
N VAL A 193 -20.46 -22.46 -29.10
CA VAL A 193 -20.85 -22.71 -30.50
C VAL A 193 -21.95 -23.77 -30.63
N GLN A 194 -22.27 -24.51 -29.56
CA GLN A 194 -23.33 -25.52 -29.56
C GLN A 194 -24.72 -24.95 -29.26
N ARG A 195 -24.82 -23.64 -29.08
CA ARG A 195 -26.09 -22.88 -28.95
C ARG A 195 -26.60 -22.42 -30.30
#